data_AF-A0A2N5K186-F1
#
_entry.id   AF-A0A2N5K186-F1
#
_cell.length_a   1.000
_cell.length_b   1.000
_cell.length_c   1.000
_cell.angle_alpha   90.00
_cell.angle_beta   90.00
_cell.angle_gamma   90.00
#
_symmetry.space_group_name_H-M   'P 1'
#
loop_
_entity.id
_entity.type
_entity.pdbx_description
1 polymer ?
#
loop_
_entity_poly.entity_id
_entity_poly.type
_entity_poly.pdbx_seq_one_letter_code
_entity_poly.pdbx_strand_id
1 'polypeptide(L)'
;MPYSRNDRFQQTRSRHTRHQPSKQEFKCIQCQQYVSCAPLMAGVQNRNHCPACLWSRHLDWRTAGDRLSGCRAAMQPIALTTKRSRNKYARERDGELMLVHRCTGCAGIVINRIAADDNSAAILEIFDSSTSSDAPALAELASSDVAILTLHDRDLVRKCLFGDSHARVQRSAHALAE
;
A
#
# COMPACT_ATOMS: atom_id res chain seq x y z
N MET A 1 -5.08 -20.49 68.21
CA MET A 1 -6.28 -19.97 67.51
C MET A 1 -6.35 -18.47 67.74
N PRO A 2 -6.55 -17.58 66.74
CA PRO A 2 -6.48 -17.77 65.28
C PRO A 2 -5.56 -16.72 64.57
N TYR A 3 -4.70 -17.17 63.65
CA TYR A 3 -4.69 -16.92 62.18
C TYR A 3 -4.06 -15.62 61.64
N SER A 4 -2.97 -15.79 60.89
CA SER A 4 -2.41 -14.87 59.89
C SER A 4 -3.38 -14.57 58.75
N ARG A 5 -3.21 -13.42 58.05
CA ARG A 5 -3.40 -13.30 56.59
C ARG A 5 -2.91 -11.96 55.98
N ASN A 6 -1.86 -12.10 55.18
CA ASN A 6 -1.41 -11.41 53.97
C ASN A 6 -2.17 -10.19 53.37
N ASP A 7 -1.33 -9.22 52.98
CA ASP A 7 -1.13 -8.65 51.63
C ASP A 7 -2.34 -8.52 50.70
N ARG A 8 -2.57 -7.29 50.20
CA ARG A 8 -3.12 -7.02 48.87
C ARG A 8 -2.90 -5.55 48.47
N PHE A 9 -1.72 -5.27 47.92
CA PHE A 9 -1.52 -4.20 46.96
C PHE A 9 -2.49 -4.42 45.78
N GLN A 10 -3.53 -3.60 45.69
CA GLN A 10 -4.45 -3.59 44.55
C GLN A 10 -3.77 -2.90 43.37
N GLN A 11 -2.96 -3.66 42.63
CA GLN A 11 -2.53 -3.29 41.29
C GLN A 11 -3.76 -3.25 40.38
N THR A 12 -4.15 -2.05 39.97
CA THR A 12 -5.13 -1.79 38.92
C THR A 12 -4.54 -2.25 37.58
N ARG A 13 -4.66 -3.54 37.29
CA ARG A 13 -4.30 -4.10 35.97
C ARG A 13 -5.31 -3.58 34.96
N SER A 14 -4.93 -2.50 34.26
CA SER A 14 -5.54 -2.06 33.01
C SER A 14 -5.75 -3.28 32.12
N ARG A 15 -7.01 -3.70 31.95
CA ARG A 15 -7.38 -4.77 31.04
C ARG A 15 -7.20 -4.22 29.63
N HIS A 16 -6.01 -4.40 29.05
CA HIS A 16 -5.84 -4.34 27.61
C HIS A 16 -6.81 -5.36 27.00
N THR A 17 -7.93 -4.86 26.48
CA THR A 17 -8.86 -5.65 25.68
C THR A 17 -8.06 -6.16 24.49
N ARG A 18 -7.76 -7.47 24.47
CA ARG A 18 -7.15 -8.09 23.30
C ARG A 18 -8.18 -8.02 22.18
N HIS A 19 -8.05 -7.02 21.30
CA HIS A 19 -8.79 -6.95 20.05
C HIS A 19 -8.47 -8.22 19.26
N GLN A 20 -9.40 -9.17 19.22
CA GLN A 20 -9.27 -10.33 18.35
C GLN A 20 -9.58 -9.84 16.93
N PRO A 21 -8.61 -9.88 16.01
CA PRO A 21 -8.87 -9.46 14.64
C PRO A 21 -10.01 -10.32 14.10
N SER A 22 -11.07 -9.67 13.62
CA SER A 22 -12.09 -10.37 12.85
C SER A 22 -11.45 -11.00 11.60
N LYS A 23 -12.12 -11.95 10.93
CA LYS A 23 -11.63 -12.55 9.67
C LYS A 23 -11.32 -11.52 8.58
N GLN A 24 -11.73 -10.27 8.76
CA GLN A 24 -11.57 -9.16 7.84
C GLN A 24 -10.67 -8.05 8.39
N GLU A 25 -9.79 -8.32 9.36
CA GLU A 25 -8.82 -7.34 9.85
C GLU A 25 -7.41 -7.93 9.95
N PHE A 26 -6.39 -7.11 9.76
CA PHE A 26 -5.00 -7.48 10.03
C PHE A 26 -4.22 -6.36 10.69
N LYS A 27 -3.13 -6.72 11.36
CA LYS A 27 -2.17 -5.76 11.91
C LYS A 27 -1.05 -5.53 10.91
N CYS A 28 -0.81 -4.27 10.54
CA CYS A 28 0.28 -3.92 9.62
C CYS A 28 1.63 -4.30 10.23
N ILE A 29 2.51 -4.95 9.46
CA ILE A 29 3.85 -5.34 9.90
C ILE A 29 4.76 -4.12 10.11
N GLN A 30 4.55 -3.03 9.36
CA GLN A 30 5.38 -1.83 9.42
C GLN A 30 4.93 -0.84 10.50
N CYS A 31 3.71 -0.32 10.41
CA CYS A 31 3.22 0.73 11.32
C CYS A 31 2.41 0.20 12.50
N GLN A 32 2.18 -1.12 12.58
CA GLN A 32 1.43 -1.77 13.67
C GLN A 32 -0.04 -1.34 13.81
N GLN A 33 -0.57 -0.53 12.88
CA GLN A 33 -1.97 -0.14 12.79
C GLN A 33 -2.87 -1.35 12.48
N TYR A 34 -4.08 -1.35 13.04
CA TYR A 34 -5.12 -2.31 12.66
C TYR A 34 -5.81 -1.83 11.39
N VAL A 35 -5.90 -2.72 10.40
CA VAL A 35 -6.40 -2.42 9.08
C VAL A 35 -7.62 -3.29 8.80
N SER A 36 -8.72 -2.65 8.40
CA SER A 36 -9.92 -3.35 7.94
C SER A 36 -9.76 -3.76 6.47
N CYS A 37 -10.12 -4.99 6.16
CA CYS A 37 -10.22 -5.55 4.82
C CYS A 37 -11.68 -5.64 4.34
N ALA A 38 -12.63 -5.03 5.04
CA ALA A 38 -14.02 -5.04 4.63
C ALA A 38 -14.16 -4.44 3.21
N PRO A 39 -14.69 -5.17 2.21
CA PRO A 39 -14.78 -4.68 0.84
C PRO A 39 -15.62 -3.40 0.70
N LEU A 40 -16.60 -3.21 1.59
CA LEU A 40 -17.43 -1.99 1.65
C LEU A 40 -16.62 -0.73 1.97
N MET A 41 -15.49 -0.87 2.68
CA MET A 41 -14.61 0.24 3.03
C MET A 41 -13.45 0.36 2.05
N ALA A 42 -12.77 -0.76 1.76
CA ALA A 42 -11.58 -0.76 0.93
C ALA A 42 -11.89 -0.64 -0.58
N GLY A 43 -13.10 -1.00 -1.02
CA GLY A 43 -13.45 -1.08 -2.44
C GLY A 43 -12.73 -2.21 -3.20
N VAL A 44 -11.98 -3.07 -2.50
CA VAL A 44 -11.21 -4.20 -3.05
C VAL A 44 -11.42 -5.46 -2.21
N GLN A 45 -11.40 -6.63 -2.86
CA GLN A 45 -11.70 -7.92 -2.22
C GLN A 45 -10.49 -8.52 -1.46
N ASN A 46 -9.29 -8.40 -2.03
CA ASN A 46 -8.08 -9.04 -1.52
C ASN A 46 -7.06 -8.01 -1.05
N ARG A 47 -7.45 -7.14 -0.10
CA ARG A 47 -6.54 -6.15 0.48
C ARG A 47 -5.40 -6.83 1.24
N ASN A 48 -4.17 -6.42 0.95
CA ASN A 48 -2.97 -6.93 1.61
C ASN A 48 -2.00 -5.81 2.06
N HIS A 49 -2.35 -4.53 1.89
CA HIS A 49 -1.51 -3.40 2.30
C HIS A 49 -2.25 -2.45 3.25
N CYS A 50 -1.50 -1.75 4.08
CA CYS A 50 -2.03 -0.74 4.99
C CYS A 50 -2.41 0.54 4.22
N PRO A 51 -3.55 1.20 4.51
CA PRO A 51 -3.93 2.42 3.80
C PRO A 51 -2.99 3.59 4.11
N ALA A 52 -2.42 3.60 5.30
CA ALA A 52 -1.61 4.70 5.80
C ALA A 52 -0.18 4.65 5.28
N CYS A 53 0.50 3.49 5.42
CA CYS A 53 1.90 3.35 5.04
C CYS A 53 2.11 2.57 3.74
N LEU A 54 1.07 1.95 3.18
CA LEU A 54 1.10 1.21 1.92
C LEU A 54 2.02 -0.02 1.90
N TRP A 55 2.62 -0.38 3.04
CA TRP A 55 3.35 -1.64 3.20
C TRP A 55 2.41 -2.82 3.19
N SER A 56 2.85 -3.87 2.49
CA SER A 56 2.15 -5.14 2.39
C SER A 56 2.92 -6.27 3.08
N ARG A 57 2.37 -7.48 3.08
CA ARG A 57 3.03 -8.69 3.56
C ARG A 57 2.98 -9.74 2.46
N HIS A 58 4.08 -10.47 2.26
CA HIS A 58 4.17 -11.49 1.23
C HIS A 58 3.36 -12.73 1.65
N LEU A 59 2.08 -12.71 1.30
CA LEU A 59 1.12 -13.77 1.63
C LEU A 59 0.82 -14.65 0.44
N ASP A 60 0.85 -14.13 -0.78
CA ASP A 60 0.43 -14.87 -1.97
C ASP A 60 1.61 -15.56 -2.66
N TRP A 61 1.43 -16.80 -3.13
CA TRP A 61 2.48 -17.60 -3.76
C TRP A 61 2.36 -17.67 -5.28
N ARG A 62 1.22 -18.16 -5.78
CA ARG A 62 0.96 -18.34 -7.23
C ARG A 62 -0.18 -17.47 -7.73
N THR A 63 -1.20 -17.27 -6.91
CA THR A 63 -2.41 -16.52 -7.27
C THR A 63 -2.71 -15.46 -6.23
N ALA A 64 -3.10 -14.26 -6.67
CA ALA A 64 -3.51 -13.20 -5.76
C ALA A 64 -4.65 -13.67 -4.83
N GLY A 65 -4.44 -13.58 -3.53
CA GLY A 65 -5.36 -14.06 -2.50
C GLY A 65 -5.25 -15.54 -2.14
N ASP A 66 -4.31 -16.32 -2.69
CA ASP A 66 -4.13 -17.73 -2.29
C ASP A 66 -3.60 -17.88 -0.86
N ARG A 67 -2.91 -16.85 -0.33
CA ARG A 67 -2.32 -16.82 1.01
C ARG A 67 -1.39 -18.02 1.32
N LEU A 68 -0.77 -18.60 0.30
CA LEU A 68 0.07 -19.80 0.42
C LEU A 68 1.58 -19.52 0.53
N SER A 69 2.00 -18.25 0.55
CA SER A 69 3.43 -17.90 0.62
C SER A 69 4.04 -18.25 1.99
N GLY A 70 5.13 -19.00 1.94
CA GLY A 70 5.95 -19.31 3.12
C GLY A 70 6.83 -18.15 3.57
N CYS A 71 7.04 -17.13 2.73
CA CYS A 71 7.97 -16.03 3.03
C CYS A 71 7.45 -15.13 4.15
N ARG A 72 6.21 -14.63 4.03
CA ARG A 72 5.53 -13.78 5.03
C ARG A 72 6.28 -12.51 5.45
N ALA A 73 7.36 -12.17 4.75
CA ALA A 73 8.14 -10.96 4.99
C ALA A 73 7.36 -9.71 4.60
N ALA A 74 7.84 -8.56 5.06
CA ALA A 74 7.29 -7.27 4.68
C ALA A 74 7.49 -7.03 3.17
N MET A 75 6.56 -6.32 2.56
CA MET A 75 6.66 -5.89 1.17
C MET A 75 6.61 -4.36 1.11
N GLN A 76 7.71 -3.80 0.63
CA GLN A 76 7.88 -2.36 0.49
C GLN A 76 7.17 -1.88 -0.78
N PRO A 77 6.36 -0.81 -0.72
CA PRO A 77 5.89 -0.15 -1.93
C PRO A 77 7.08 0.58 -2.56
N ILE A 78 7.41 0.24 -3.81
CA ILE A 78 8.58 0.76 -4.50
C ILE A 78 8.26 1.64 -5.70
N ALA A 79 7.08 1.48 -6.32
CA ALA A 79 6.70 2.24 -7.49
C ALA A 79 5.19 2.16 -7.78
N LEU A 80 4.74 2.88 -8.82
CA LEU A 80 3.39 2.79 -9.37
C LEU A 80 3.40 2.24 -10.80
N THR A 81 2.32 1.57 -11.17
CA THR A 81 2.07 1.05 -12.52
C THR A 81 0.61 1.26 -12.89
N THR A 82 0.27 1.19 -14.17
CA THR A 82 -1.11 1.10 -14.65
C THR A 82 -1.44 -0.33 -15.03
N LYS A 83 -2.69 -0.74 -14.78
CA LYS A 83 -3.18 -2.03 -15.25
C LYS A 83 -3.12 -2.08 -16.78
N ARG A 84 -2.28 -2.97 -17.32
CA ARG A 84 -2.24 -3.24 -18.76
C ARG A 84 -3.60 -3.75 -19.23
N SER A 85 -4.26 -3.01 -20.10
CA SER A 85 -5.48 -3.46 -20.76
C SER A 85 -5.13 -4.44 -21.88
N ARG A 86 -5.87 -5.56 -21.98
CA ARG A 86 -5.76 -6.49 -23.13
C ARG A 86 -6.36 -5.90 -24.41
N ASN A 87 -7.01 -4.74 -24.34
CA ASN A 87 -7.55 -4.05 -25.49
C ASN A 87 -6.40 -3.33 -26.23
N LYS A 88 -6.08 -3.77 -27.45
CA LYS A 88 -5.05 -3.16 -28.31
C LYS A 88 -5.30 -1.67 -28.60
N TYR A 89 -6.54 -1.21 -28.47
CA TYR A 89 -6.95 0.17 -28.69
C TYR A 89 -6.99 1.00 -27.39
N ALA A 90 -6.90 0.37 -26.22
CA ALA A 90 -6.73 1.10 -24.98
C ALA A 90 -5.29 1.64 -24.97
N ARG A 91 -5.15 2.96 -24.75
CA ARG A 91 -3.82 3.52 -24.52
C ARG A 91 -3.28 2.86 -23.25
N GLU A 92 -1.98 2.53 -23.20
CA GLU A 92 -1.33 1.97 -21.99
C GLU A 92 -1.58 2.80 -20.71
N ARG A 93 -2.00 4.05 -20.90
CA ARG A 93 -2.28 5.07 -19.91
C ARG A 93 -3.76 5.21 -19.50
N ASP A 94 -4.67 4.40 -20.02
CA ASP A 94 -6.09 4.41 -19.61
C ASP A 94 -6.40 3.35 -18.52
N GLY A 95 -5.37 2.71 -17.97
CA GLY A 95 -5.50 1.68 -16.94
C GLY A 95 -5.66 2.22 -15.52
N GLU A 96 -6.29 1.44 -14.64
CA GLU A 96 -6.35 1.73 -13.21
C GLU A 96 -4.93 1.80 -12.61
N LEU A 97 -4.67 2.79 -11.74
CA LEU A 97 -3.42 2.87 -11.00
C LEU A 97 -3.28 1.69 -10.03
N MET A 98 -2.08 1.16 -9.95
CA MET A 98 -1.71 0.05 -9.08
C MET A 98 -0.37 0.32 -8.39
N LEU A 99 -0.20 -0.25 -7.21
CA LEU A 99 1.03 -0.21 -6.42
C LEU A 99 1.93 -1.39 -6.78
N VAL A 100 3.22 -1.12 -6.95
CA VAL A 100 4.25 -2.13 -7.12
C VAL A 100 4.96 -2.34 -5.79
N HIS A 101 4.97 -3.59 -5.32
CA HIS A 101 5.55 -3.98 -4.05
C HIS A 101 6.73 -4.93 -4.25
N ARG A 102 7.82 -4.71 -3.50
CA ARG A 102 8.99 -5.59 -3.45
C ARG A 102 9.07 -6.28 -2.09
N CYS A 103 9.17 -7.60 -2.10
CA CYS A 103 9.37 -8.37 -0.89
C CYS A 103 10.79 -8.16 -0.34
N THR A 104 10.90 -7.82 0.95
CA THR A 104 12.20 -7.63 1.61
C THR A 104 12.92 -8.96 1.92
N GLY A 105 12.20 -10.09 1.90
CA GLY A 105 12.75 -11.41 2.20
C GLY A 105 13.20 -12.18 0.96
N CYS A 106 12.41 -12.19 -0.11
CA CYS A 106 12.68 -12.97 -1.31
C CYS A 106 12.86 -12.14 -2.59
N ALA A 107 12.86 -10.81 -2.50
CA ALA A 107 12.93 -9.86 -3.61
C ALA A 107 11.82 -9.98 -4.67
N GLY A 108 10.78 -10.81 -4.43
CA GLY A 108 9.65 -10.97 -5.34
C GLY A 108 8.87 -9.67 -5.53
N ILE A 109 8.48 -9.40 -6.77
CA ILE A 109 7.67 -8.24 -7.15
C ILE A 109 6.21 -8.66 -7.28
N VAL A 110 5.30 -7.90 -6.67
CA VAL A 110 3.85 -8.11 -6.76
C VAL A 110 3.18 -6.77 -7.02
N ILE A 111 2.15 -6.77 -7.87
CA ILE A 111 1.34 -5.59 -8.17
C ILE A 111 0.00 -5.71 -7.43
N ASN A 112 -0.33 -4.70 -6.64
CA ASN A 112 -1.55 -4.63 -5.86
C ASN A 112 -2.43 -3.46 -6.31
N ARG A 113 -3.75 -3.68 -6.30
CA ARG A 113 -4.72 -2.62 -6.61
C ARG A 113 -4.76 -1.60 -5.46
N ILE A 114 -4.80 -0.31 -5.81
CA ILE A 114 -5.03 0.78 -4.84
C ILE A 114 -6.47 0.69 -4.34
N ALA A 115 -6.65 0.72 -3.02
CA ALA A 115 -7.92 0.72 -2.34
C ALA A 115 -8.49 2.15 -2.25
N ALA A 116 -9.80 2.26 -2.07
CA ALA A 116 -10.49 3.56 -2.02
C ALA A 116 -10.11 4.40 -0.79
N ASP A 117 -9.67 3.75 0.30
CA ASP A 117 -9.27 4.36 1.56
C ASP A 117 -7.75 4.59 1.67
N ASP A 118 -6.98 4.32 0.61
CA ASP A 118 -5.53 4.51 0.63
C ASP A 118 -5.16 6.00 0.66
N ASN A 119 -4.09 6.33 1.39
CA ASN A 119 -3.61 7.69 1.49
C ASN A 119 -2.97 8.16 0.17
N SER A 120 -3.68 9.00 -0.57
CA SER A 120 -3.23 9.56 -1.86
C SER A 120 -1.91 10.35 -1.76
N ALA A 121 -1.64 11.01 -0.63
CA ALA A 121 -0.38 11.72 -0.42
C ALA A 121 0.80 10.75 -0.30
N ALA A 122 0.63 9.65 0.45
CA ALA A 122 1.64 8.60 0.56
C ALA A 122 1.90 7.90 -0.78
N ILE A 123 0.85 7.71 -1.60
CA ILE A 123 0.99 7.16 -2.97
C ILE A 123 1.83 8.09 -3.85
N LEU A 124 1.57 9.40 -3.79
CA LEU A 124 2.34 10.39 -4.54
C LEU A 124 3.81 10.44 -4.08
N GLU A 125 4.06 10.32 -2.77
CA GLU A 125 5.42 10.28 -2.22
C GLU A 125 6.22 9.07 -2.73
N ILE A 126 5.59 7.89 -2.81
CA ILE A 126 6.22 6.70 -3.42
C ILE A 126 6.55 6.97 -4.88
N PHE A 127 5.63 7.58 -5.64
CA PHE A 127 5.87 7.95 -7.04
C PHE A 127 7.05 8.92 -7.18
N ASP A 128 7.05 10.04 -6.45
CA ASP A 128 8.12 11.02 -6.51
C ASP A 128 9.48 10.40 -6.08
N SER A 129 9.49 9.52 -5.07
CA SER A 129 10.69 8.78 -4.64
C SER A 129 11.20 7.84 -5.73
N SER A 130 10.32 7.07 -6.36
CA SER A 130 10.64 6.14 -7.45
C SER A 130 11.14 6.81 -8.74
N THR A 131 10.81 8.08 -8.94
CA THR A 131 11.22 8.86 -10.11
C THR A 131 12.47 9.70 -9.85
N SER A 132 12.68 10.11 -8.59
CA SER A 132 13.84 10.92 -8.15
C SER A 132 15.05 10.07 -7.80
N SER A 133 14.83 8.82 -7.39
CA SER A 133 15.87 7.89 -6.93
C SER A 133 15.86 6.62 -7.78
N ASP A 134 16.97 6.40 -8.50
CA ASP A 134 17.59 5.09 -8.72
C ASP A 134 17.11 4.21 -9.92
N ALA A 135 17.95 4.21 -10.96
CA ALA A 135 18.08 3.23 -12.05
C ALA A 135 18.05 1.71 -11.70
N PRO A 136 18.42 1.22 -10.49
CA PRO A 136 18.34 -0.20 -10.10
C PRO A 136 16.90 -0.72 -9.95
N ALA A 137 15.92 0.12 -9.59
CA ALA A 137 14.53 -0.31 -9.50
C ALA A 137 13.98 -0.67 -10.90
N LEU A 138 14.32 0.15 -11.91
CA LEU A 138 14.01 -0.15 -13.32
C LEU A 138 14.67 -1.45 -13.82
N ALA A 139 15.90 -1.75 -13.36
CA ALA A 139 16.65 -2.93 -13.79
C ALA A 139 16.05 -4.25 -13.25
N GLU A 140 15.60 -4.28 -11.99
CA GLU A 140 14.90 -5.46 -11.43
C GLU A 140 13.50 -5.63 -12.05
N LEU A 141 12.80 -4.53 -12.37
CA LEU A 141 11.44 -4.56 -12.91
C LEU A 141 11.37 -4.98 -14.39
N ALA A 142 12.48 -4.86 -15.14
CA ALA A 142 12.62 -5.44 -16.47
C ALA A 142 12.45 -6.97 -16.49
N SER A 143 12.73 -7.66 -15.38
CA SER A 143 12.55 -9.11 -15.28
C SER A 143 11.09 -9.55 -15.06
N SER A 144 10.21 -8.62 -14.68
CA SER A 144 8.84 -8.92 -14.24
C SER A 144 7.75 -8.44 -15.21
N ASP A 145 8.11 -7.93 -16.39
CA ASP A 145 7.16 -7.41 -17.41
C ASP A 145 6.27 -6.25 -16.91
N VAL A 146 6.66 -5.58 -15.81
CA VAL A 146 5.88 -4.49 -15.21
C VAL A 146 6.34 -3.15 -15.76
N ALA A 147 5.48 -2.47 -16.51
CA ALA A 147 5.74 -1.10 -16.94
C ALA A 147 5.50 -0.13 -15.78
N ILE A 148 6.59 0.45 -15.25
CA ILE A 148 6.52 1.45 -14.18
C ILE A 148 6.16 2.81 -14.76
N LEU A 149 5.41 3.60 -14.01
CA LEU A 149 5.15 5.00 -14.33
C LEU A 149 6.41 5.85 -14.08
N THR A 150 6.73 6.68 -15.06
CA THR A 150 7.92 7.56 -15.01
C THR A 150 7.52 8.99 -14.69
N LEU A 151 8.50 9.89 -14.56
CA LEU A 151 8.25 11.32 -14.36
C LEU A 151 7.32 11.92 -15.45
N HIS A 152 7.33 11.37 -16.67
CA HIS A 152 6.44 11.80 -17.76
C HIS A 152 4.96 11.52 -17.46
N ASP A 153 4.67 10.56 -16.59
CA ASP A 153 3.31 10.15 -16.23
C ASP A 153 2.80 10.87 -14.98
N ARG A 154 3.54 11.87 -14.47
CA ARG A 154 3.19 12.62 -13.26
C ARG A 154 1.80 13.25 -13.35
N ASP A 155 1.46 13.85 -14.48
CA ASP A 155 0.14 14.49 -14.66
C ASP A 155 -1.00 13.46 -14.58
N LEU A 156 -0.77 12.25 -15.12
CA LEU A 156 -1.72 11.14 -15.02
C LEU A 156 -1.88 10.69 -13.57
N VAL A 157 -0.77 10.49 -12.86
CA VAL A 157 -0.81 10.07 -11.44
C VAL A 157 -1.57 11.10 -10.61
N ARG A 158 -1.28 12.39 -10.79
CA ARG A 158 -1.97 13.47 -10.07
C ARG A 158 -3.45 13.53 -10.40
N LYS A 159 -3.81 13.38 -11.68
CA LYS A 159 -5.23 13.35 -12.11
C LYS A 159 -5.98 12.17 -11.50
N CYS A 160 -5.37 10.99 -11.47
CA CYS A 160 -5.97 9.79 -10.88
C CYS A 160 -6.13 9.89 -9.35
N LEU A 161 -5.18 10.53 -8.66
CA LEU A 161 -5.21 10.66 -7.20
C LEU A 161 -6.09 11.81 -6.68
N PHE A 162 -6.12 12.95 -7.38
CA PHE A 162 -6.77 14.19 -6.90
C PHE A 162 -7.87 14.72 -7.81
N GLY A 163 -8.10 14.10 -8.97
CA GLY A 163 -9.02 14.61 -10.00
C GLY A 163 -8.47 15.82 -10.77
N ASP A 164 -9.21 16.27 -11.79
CA ASP A 164 -8.83 17.41 -12.65
C ASP A 164 -8.75 18.74 -11.89
N SER A 165 -9.50 18.88 -10.79
CA SER A 165 -9.62 20.12 -10.02
C SER A 165 -8.30 20.57 -9.39
N HIS A 166 -7.43 19.62 -9.04
CA HIS A 166 -6.15 19.89 -8.36
C HIS A 166 -4.99 20.16 -9.32
N ALA A 167 -5.10 19.74 -10.58
CA ALA A 167 -4.13 20.04 -11.63
C ALA A 167 -4.20 21.51 -12.09
N ARG A 168 -5.38 22.13 -11.99
CA ARG A 168 -5.62 23.52 -12.42
C ARG A 168 -4.98 24.55 -11.47
N VAL A 169 -4.97 24.27 -10.17
CA VAL A 169 -4.45 25.19 -9.12
C VAL A 169 -2.93 25.36 -9.21
N GLN A 170 -2.18 24.33 -9.59
CA GLN A 170 -0.71 24.40 -9.69
C GLN A 170 -0.22 25.12 -10.95
N ARG A 171 -0.98 25.06 -12.06
CA ARG A 171 -0.65 25.86 -13.26
C ARG A 171 -0.76 27.36 -13.00
N SER A 172 -1.73 27.78 -12.18
CA SER A 172 -1.86 29.18 -11.75
C SER A 172 -0.80 29.62 -10.74
N ALA A 173 -0.27 28.72 -9.91
CA ALA A 173 0.81 29.04 -8.99
C ALA A 173 2.16 29.25 -9.70
N HIS A 174 2.41 28.50 -10.78
CA HIS A 174 3.64 28.65 -11.57
C HIS A 174 3.60 29.87 -12.52
N ALA A 175 2.41 30.38 -12.86
CA ALA A 175 2.22 31.58 -13.68
C ALA A 175 2.24 32.90 -12.89
N LEU A 176 2.38 32.85 -11.55
CA LEU A 176 2.48 34.01 -10.66
C LEU A 176 3.88 34.15 -10.04
N ALA A 177 4.84 33.33 -10.49
CA ALA A 177 6.24 33.35 -10.04
C ALA A 177 7.21 33.76 -11.16
N GLU A 178 6.70 34.29 -12.27
CA GLU A 178 7.47 34.93 -13.36
C GLU A 178 7.17 36.44 -13.40
#